data_AF-A0A3D3J179-F1
#
_entry.id   AF-A0A3D3J179-F1
#
_cell.length_a   1.000
_cell.length_b   1.000
_cell.length_c   1.000
_cell.angle_alpha   90.00
_cell.angle_beta   90.00
_cell.angle_gamma   90.00
#
_symmetry.space_group_name_H-M   'P 1'
#
loop_
_entity.id
_entity.type
_entity.pdbx_description
1 polymer ?
#
loop_
_entity_poly.entity_id
_entity_poly.type
_entity_poly.pdbx_seq_one_letter_code
_entity_poly.pdbx_strand_id
1 'polypeptide(L)'
;MRKWLLILLIPIVAAIIGTGVFVVVNATPGDALILSDYFEIKYDGYNGKGHVVITRKDDMLFDEVDVIRLEQKEALIKNKVVENDEYLRFAAGIEAMAEPMNNLKNGDTFVISYLYDEELAKRLCINVDDSEATYTVEGLSDAQPLSVDDLFKDIEVSFQGISPDLTMLITNKSTNPLIKSLVFNAVDYKEKYTEGETVKIKCYFNEGERLHDSFYIDAPADECVREYTAAGEASYVTSLDQIPSSVISEAFEAGKKAFVDANEYGVRIFCEANLVPVYINQQATFRYLNPRIIAAYFKAVNPEEAGKLGNDYNELDLIYEVPITQADGVTCNCEAVVRFSDFVLTKDGSVKYDFSAPSIISASHNNSSIHKNVVTRYEDTYSIEKLEIGKY
;
A
#
# COMPACT_ATOMS: atom_id res chain seq x y z
N MET A 1 -29.49 -5.04 -5.88
CA MET A 1 -29.26 -4.25 -7.11
C MET A 1 -29.42 -2.77 -6.79
N ARG A 2 -28.32 -2.07 -6.52
CA ARG A 2 -28.27 -0.62 -6.26
C ARG A 2 -27.20 -0.03 -7.17
N LYS A 3 -27.61 0.78 -8.13
CA LYS A 3 -26.74 1.51 -9.06
C LYS A 3 -25.98 2.59 -8.27
N TRP A 4 -24.66 2.61 -8.38
CA TRP A 4 -23.81 3.70 -7.87
C TRP A 4 -23.66 4.74 -8.99
N LEU A 5 -24.01 5.99 -8.68
CA LEU A 5 -23.65 7.15 -9.49
C LEU A 5 -22.17 7.47 -9.25
N LEU A 6 -21.37 7.46 -10.32
CA LEU A 6 -20.04 8.06 -10.35
C LEU A 6 -20.21 9.57 -10.57
N ILE A 7 -19.87 10.37 -9.55
CA ILE A 7 -19.70 11.83 -9.69
C ILE A 7 -18.26 12.04 -10.14
N LEU A 8 -18.10 12.42 -11.42
CA LEU A 8 -16.85 12.90 -11.99
C LEU A 8 -16.56 14.30 -11.41
N LEU A 9 -15.64 14.38 -10.47
CA LEU A 9 -15.02 15.62 -10.02
C LEU A 9 -13.94 15.99 -11.05
N ILE A 10 -14.23 16.99 -11.88
CA ILE A 10 -13.26 17.61 -12.78
C ILE A 10 -12.30 18.42 -11.89
N PRO A 11 -10.99 18.13 -11.84
CA PRO A 11 -10.05 19.01 -11.16
C PRO A 11 -9.96 20.30 -11.97
N ILE A 12 -10.32 21.41 -11.31
CA ILE A 12 -10.15 22.76 -11.82
C ILE A 12 -8.63 22.99 -11.90
N VAL A 13 -8.07 22.94 -13.11
CA VAL A 13 -6.71 23.40 -13.37
C VAL A 13 -6.73 24.92 -13.17
N ALA A 14 -6.07 25.38 -12.12
CA ALA A 14 -5.89 26.80 -11.87
C ALA A 14 -4.99 27.37 -12.98
N ALA A 15 -5.61 28.11 -13.90
CA ALA A 15 -4.89 28.88 -14.91
C ALA A 15 -4.02 29.93 -14.22
N ILE A 16 -2.72 29.67 -14.13
CA ILE A 16 -1.74 30.68 -13.74
C ILE A 16 -1.56 31.57 -14.98
N ILE A 17 -2.05 32.81 -14.88
CA ILE A 17 -2.03 33.78 -15.97
C ILE A 17 -0.58 34.25 -16.19
N GLY A 18 0.15 33.51 -17.02
CA GLY A 18 1.39 33.97 -17.63
C GLY A 18 1.07 35.03 -18.70
N THR A 19 1.68 36.20 -18.57
CA THR A 19 1.47 37.36 -19.46
C THR A 19 1.84 37.04 -20.90
N GLY A 20 0.83 36.75 -21.74
CA GLY A 20 0.99 36.60 -23.18
C GLY A 20 1.17 37.95 -23.88
N VAL A 21 2.22 38.07 -24.69
CA VAL A 21 2.40 39.19 -25.62
C VAL A 21 1.44 38.99 -26.80
N PHE A 22 0.58 39.99 -27.04
CA PHE A 22 -0.36 40.00 -28.17
C PHE A 22 0.31 40.57 -29.41
N VAL A 23 0.30 39.84 -30.52
CA VAL A 23 0.57 40.38 -31.85
C VAL A 23 -0.76 40.42 -32.59
N VAL A 24 -1.22 41.64 -32.89
CA VAL A 24 -2.42 41.88 -33.71
C VAL A 24 -1.94 42.30 -35.09
N VAL A 25 -2.27 41.49 -36.10
CA VAL A 25 -2.10 41.86 -37.51
C VAL A 25 -3.47 42.30 -38.02
N ASN A 26 -3.54 43.48 -38.64
CA ASN A 26 -4.75 44.02 -39.25
C ASN A 26 -4.70 43.77 -40.76
N ALA A 27 -5.76 43.19 -41.33
CA ALA A 27 -5.94 43.05 -42.77
C ALA A 27 -7.05 43.97 -43.31
N THR A 28 -6.85 44.44 -44.55
CA THR A 28 -7.80 45.19 -45.39
C THR A 28 -8.47 44.25 -46.41
N PRO A 29 -9.75 44.45 -46.81
CA PRO A 29 -10.51 43.46 -47.59
C PRO A 29 -10.16 43.46 -49.09
N GLY A 30 -10.00 42.27 -49.67
CA GLY A 30 -9.92 42.04 -51.13
C GLY A 30 -8.89 40.99 -51.60
N ASP A 31 -7.97 40.58 -50.73
CA ASP A 31 -6.91 39.61 -50.99
C ASP A 31 -7.12 38.33 -50.13
N ALA A 32 -6.36 37.25 -50.38
CA ALA A 32 -6.54 35.89 -49.85
C ALA A 32 -7.09 35.76 -48.40
N LEU A 33 -7.83 34.68 -48.10
CA LEU A 33 -8.19 34.30 -46.74
C LEU A 33 -6.91 33.94 -45.94
N ILE A 34 -6.43 34.87 -45.11
CA ILE A 34 -5.19 34.72 -44.34
C ILE A 34 -5.48 33.92 -43.07
N LEU A 35 -5.09 32.65 -43.04
CA LEU A 35 -5.47 31.77 -41.93
C LEU A 35 -4.92 32.22 -40.58
N SER A 36 -3.75 32.87 -40.55
CA SER A 36 -3.15 33.36 -39.29
C SER A 36 -4.02 34.34 -38.51
N ASP A 37 -4.91 35.08 -39.17
CA ASP A 37 -5.76 36.07 -38.50
C ASP A 37 -6.84 35.41 -37.60
N TYR A 38 -7.18 34.16 -37.91
CA TYR A 38 -8.25 33.39 -37.28
C TYR A 38 -7.76 32.40 -36.22
N PHE A 39 -6.46 32.34 -35.94
CA PHE A 39 -5.90 31.54 -34.87
C PHE A 39 -5.13 32.42 -33.89
N GLU A 40 -5.45 32.30 -32.61
CA GLU A 40 -4.64 32.84 -31.52
C GLU A 40 -3.69 31.76 -31.03
N ILE A 41 -2.39 32.02 -31.18
CA ILE A 41 -1.32 31.11 -30.78
C ILE A 41 -0.71 31.62 -29.47
N LYS A 42 -0.76 30.78 -28.44
CA LYS A 42 -0.13 31.00 -27.14
C LYS A 42 0.75 29.81 -26.79
N TYR A 43 1.57 29.96 -25.77
CA TYR A 43 2.26 28.85 -25.14
C TYR A 43 2.22 29.04 -23.63
N ASP A 44 2.13 27.94 -22.90
CA ASP A 44 2.02 27.92 -21.44
C ASP A 44 2.79 26.74 -20.85
N GLY A 45 2.96 26.75 -19.53
CA GLY A 45 3.69 25.74 -18.76
C GLY A 45 5.03 26.26 -18.23
N TYR A 46 5.97 25.34 -18.05
CA TYR A 46 7.27 25.63 -17.44
C TYR A 46 8.38 25.37 -18.43
N ASN A 47 9.53 26.01 -18.21
CA ASN A 47 10.71 25.87 -19.04
C ASN A 47 11.13 24.37 -19.17
N GLY A 48 11.10 23.83 -20.39
CA GLY A 48 11.38 22.41 -20.68
C GLY A 48 10.15 21.49 -20.66
N LYS A 49 8.99 22.02 -20.27
CA LYS A 49 7.68 21.37 -20.21
C LYS A 49 6.56 22.28 -20.75
N GLY A 50 6.91 23.25 -21.59
CA GLY A 50 5.95 24.14 -22.22
C GLY A 50 5.17 23.42 -23.33
N HIS A 51 3.99 23.94 -23.64
CA HIS A 51 3.15 23.45 -24.74
C HIS A 51 2.46 24.59 -25.47
N VAL A 52 2.15 24.39 -26.76
CA VAL A 52 1.43 25.36 -27.58
C VAL A 52 -0.07 25.23 -27.33
N VAL A 53 -0.74 26.37 -27.14
CA VAL A 53 -2.18 26.51 -27.02
C VAL A 53 -2.69 27.25 -28.25
N ILE A 54 -3.45 26.56 -29.09
CA ILE A 54 -4.03 27.10 -30.31
C ILE A 54 -5.53 27.34 -30.06
N THR A 55 -6.00 28.58 -30.22
CA THR A 55 -7.41 28.95 -30.09
C THR A 55 -7.93 29.45 -31.43
N ARG A 56 -8.93 28.77 -31.99
CA ARG A 56 -9.58 29.19 -33.24
C ARG A 56 -10.64 30.26 -32.96
N LYS A 57 -10.59 31.37 -33.70
CA LYS A 57 -11.58 32.45 -33.65
C LYS A 57 -12.73 32.13 -34.61
N ASP A 58 -13.54 31.16 -34.22
CA ASP A 58 -14.61 30.61 -35.07
C ASP A 58 -15.51 31.69 -35.65
N ASP A 59 -16.08 32.58 -34.82
CA ASP A 59 -17.01 33.61 -35.29
C ASP A 59 -16.41 34.46 -36.42
N MET A 60 -15.16 34.90 -36.26
CA MET A 60 -14.46 35.70 -37.29
C MET A 60 -14.20 34.90 -38.57
N LEU A 61 -13.83 33.63 -38.44
CA LEU A 61 -13.53 32.76 -39.58
C LEU A 61 -14.80 32.45 -40.38
N PHE A 62 -15.88 32.10 -39.69
CA PHE A 62 -17.16 31.81 -40.32
C PHE A 62 -17.77 33.08 -40.95
N ASP A 63 -17.65 34.24 -40.30
CA ASP A 63 -18.10 35.51 -40.85
C ASP A 63 -17.33 35.87 -42.13
N GLU A 64 -16.00 35.73 -42.15
CA GLU A 64 -15.20 36.00 -43.35
C GLU A 64 -15.59 35.07 -44.50
N VAL A 65 -15.70 33.76 -44.22
CA VAL A 65 -16.11 32.78 -45.24
C VAL A 65 -17.53 33.07 -45.75
N ASP A 66 -18.42 33.58 -44.90
CA ASP A 66 -19.76 34.01 -45.33
C ASP A 66 -19.71 35.29 -46.19
N VAL A 67 -18.84 36.24 -45.88
CA VAL A 67 -18.59 37.43 -46.71
C VAL A 67 -18.07 37.00 -48.09
N ILE A 68 -17.06 36.14 -48.17
CA ILE A 68 -16.53 35.60 -49.43
C ILE A 68 -17.65 34.93 -50.23
N ARG A 69 -18.50 34.12 -49.57
CA ARG A 69 -19.66 33.49 -50.20
C ARG A 69 -20.65 34.50 -50.76
N LEU A 70 -20.94 35.59 -50.03
CA LEU A 70 -21.87 36.63 -50.47
C LEU A 70 -21.30 37.46 -51.62
N GLU A 71 -20.01 37.75 -51.64
CA GLU A 71 -19.35 38.46 -52.75
C GLU A 71 -19.33 37.62 -54.03
N GLN A 72 -19.20 36.31 -53.90
CA GLN A 72 -19.24 35.39 -55.03
C GLN A 72 -20.66 35.20 -55.63
N LYS A 73 -21.74 35.70 -55.00
CA LYS A 73 -23.13 35.52 -55.47
C LYS A 73 -23.51 36.23 -56.77
N GLU A 74 -22.63 37.04 -57.36
CA GLU A 74 -22.85 37.59 -58.70
C GLU A 74 -21.97 36.96 -59.80
N ALA A 75 -21.05 36.06 -59.44
CA ALA A 75 -20.24 35.34 -60.40
C ALA A 75 -20.83 33.94 -60.65
N LEU A 76 -21.40 33.72 -61.83
CA LEU A 76 -21.74 32.39 -62.36
C LEU A 76 -20.49 31.50 -62.41
N ILE A 77 -20.21 30.75 -61.35
CA ILE A 77 -19.14 29.74 -61.36
C ILE A 77 -19.67 28.47 -62.06
N LYS A 78 -19.40 28.37 -63.37
CA LYS A 78 -19.39 27.13 -64.17
C LYS A 78 -20.56 26.14 -63.93
N ASN A 79 -21.82 26.58 -63.98
CA ASN A 79 -22.99 25.68 -64.02
C ASN A 79 -23.12 24.66 -62.86
N LYS A 80 -22.59 24.93 -61.66
CA LYS A 80 -22.85 24.12 -60.46
C LYS A 80 -23.48 25.00 -59.37
N VAL A 81 -24.57 24.50 -58.77
CA VAL A 81 -25.10 25.05 -57.53
C VAL A 81 -24.11 24.66 -56.44
N VAL A 82 -23.36 25.63 -55.93
CA VAL A 82 -22.56 25.46 -54.72
C VAL A 82 -23.50 25.67 -53.55
N GLU A 83 -23.61 24.66 -52.68
CA GLU A 83 -24.53 24.71 -51.55
C GLU A 83 -23.89 25.46 -50.36
N ASN A 84 -24.73 26.07 -49.51
CA ASN A 84 -24.27 26.89 -48.39
C ASN A 84 -23.48 26.07 -47.35
N ASP A 85 -23.78 24.78 -47.26
CA ASP A 85 -23.12 23.83 -46.38
C ASP A 85 -21.67 23.55 -46.77
N GLU A 86 -21.30 23.67 -48.06
CA GLU A 86 -19.92 23.47 -48.52
C GLU A 86 -18.97 24.55 -47.96
N TYR A 87 -19.41 25.80 -47.88
CA TYR A 87 -18.64 26.91 -47.27
C TYR A 87 -18.49 26.73 -45.76
N LEU A 88 -19.58 26.33 -45.08
CA LEU A 88 -19.54 26.04 -43.64
C LEU A 88 -18.62 24.85 -43.35
N ARG A 89 -18.66 23.81 -44.20
CA ARG A 89 -17.79 22.65 -44.08
C ARG A 89 -16.32 23.02 -44.32
N PHE A 90 -16.05 23.90 -45.28
CA PHE A 90 -14.71 24.43 -45.52
C PHE A 90 -14.18 25.13 -44.27
N ALA A 91 -14.90 26.14 -43.75
CA ALA A 91 -14.50 26.87 -42.54
C ALA A 91 -14.32 25.94 -41.33
N ALA A 92 -15.25 25.00 -41.13
CA ALA A 92 -15.19 24.04 -40.03
C ALA A 92 -13.97 23.11 -40.10
N GLY A 93 -13.51 22.79 -41.32
CA GLY A 93 -12.40 21.86 -41.57
C GLY A 93 -11.01 22.49 -41.54
N ILE A 94 -10.90 23.79 -41.26
CA ILE A 94 -9.61 24.46 -41.10
C ILE A 94 -9.09 24.19 -39.68
N GLU A 95 -7.88 23.62 -39.60
CA GLU A 95 -7.16 23.36 -38.37
C GLU A 95 -5.76 23.99 -38.42
N ALA A 96 -5.19 24.27 -37.26
CA ALA A 96 -3.80 24.69 -37.13
C ALA A 96 -3.04 23.68 -36.25
N MET A 97 -1.81 23.38 -36.65
CA MET A 97 -0.93 22.44 -35.96
C MET A 97 0.36 23.15 -35.55
N ALA A 98 0.98 22.67 -34.47
CA ALA A 98 2.26 23.16 -34.00
C ALA A 98 3.30 22.04 -33.98
N GLU A 99 4.49 22.32 -34.52
CA GLU A 99 5.63 21.40 -34.46
C GLU A 99 6.90 22.10 -33.95
N PRO A 100 7.46 21.69 -32.79
CA PRO A 100 6.90 20.76 -31.80
C PRO A 100 5.78 21.39 -30.95
N MET A 101 4.78 20.59 -30.56
CA MET A 101 3.65 21.05 -29.75
C MET A 101 3.91 21.03 -28.23
N ASN A 102 4.82 20.18 -27.75
CA ASN A 102 5.04 19.91 -26.32
C ASN A 102 6.54 19.85 -25.98
N ASN A 103 6.87 19.88 -24.68
CA ASN A 103 8.24 19.86 -24.13
C ASN A 103 9.09 21.07 -24.57
N LEU A 104 8.45 22.22 -24.77
CA LEU A 104 9.11 23.46 -25.15
C LEU A 104 9.90 24.07 -23.98
N LYS A 105 11.05 24.67 -24.26
CA LYS A 105 11.83 25.52 -23.34
C LYS A 105 12.07 26.91 -23.91
N ASN A 106 12.47 27.84 -23.05
CA ASN A 106 12.88 29.17 -23.48
C ASN A 106 14.02 29.07 -24.50
N GLY A 107 13.87 29.76 -25.62
CA GLY A 107 14.78 29.74 -26.77
C GLY A 107 14.48 28.66 -27.82
N ASP A 108 13.56 27.74 -27.58
CA ASP A 108 13.06 26.84 -28.62
C ASP A 108 12.19 27.60 -29.62
N THR A 109 12.14 27.10 -30.85
CA THR A 109 11.23 27.57 -31.89
C THR A 109 10.21 26.50 -32.24
N PHE A 110 8.97 26.89 -32.51
CA PHE A 110 7.95 26.02 -33.08
C PHE A 110 7.32 26.67 -34.31
N VAL A 111 6.90 25.83 -35.25
CA VAL A 111 6.25 26.26 -36.51
C VAL A 111 4.76 25.98 -36.41
N ILE A 112 3.95 26.95 -36.82
CA ILE A 112 2.52 26.78 -37.04
C ILE A 112 2.27 26.54 -38.53
N SER A 113 1.61 25.43 -38.82
CA SER A 113 1.10 25.07 -40.14
C SER A 113 -0.42 24.95 -40.11
N TYR A 114 -1.06 25.17 -41.25
CA TYR A 114 -2.51 25.11 -41.38
C TYR A 114 -2.92 23.91 -42.24
N LEU A 115 -3.98 23.24 -41.83
CA LEU A 115 -4.58 22.13 -42.58
C LEU A 115 -5.98 22.51 -43.01
N TYR A 116 -6.28 22.29 -44.30
CA TYR A 116 -7.59 22.53 -44.87
C TYR A 116 -7.82 21.66 -46.11
N ASP A 117 -9.08 21.57 -46.57
CA ASP A 117 -9.43 20.87 -47.81
C ASP A 117 -9.12 21.78 -49.02
N GLU A 118 -7.92 21.66 -49.58
CA GLU A 118 -7.50 22.41 -50.77
C GLU A 118 -8.42 22.23 -51.98
N GLU A 119 -8.95 21.02 -52.17
CA GLU A 119 -9.81 20.71 -53.30
C GLU A 119 -11.16 21.41 -53.15
N LEU A 120 -11.69 21.45 -51.92
CA LEU A 120 -12.86 22.24 -51.58
C LEU A 120 -12.58 23.74 -51.73
N ALA A 121 -11.46 24.25 -51.23
CA ALA A 121 -11.05 25.65 -51.41
C ALA A 121 -11.04 26.06 -52.90
N LYS A 122 -10.41 25.25 -53.76
CA LYS A 122 -10.37 25.46 -55.22
C LYS A 122 -11.76 25.43 -55.85
N ARG A 123 -12.63 24.50 -55.43
CA ARG A 123 -14.03 24.42 -55.91
C ARG A 123 -14.85 25.64 -55.51
N LEU A 124 -14.66 26.12 -54.28
CA LEU A 124 -15.30 27.32 -53.74
C LEU A 124 -14.62 28.62 -54.18
N CYS A 125 -13.57 28.53 -55.01
CA CYS A 125 -12.75 29.66 -55.46
C CYS A 125 -12.27 30.55 -54.30
N ILE A 126 -12.00 29.95 -53.13
CA ILE A 126 -11.42 30.61 -51.97
C ILE A 126 -9.91 30.56 -52.15
N ASN A 127 -9.29 31.72 -52.34
CA ASN A 127 -7.84 31.83 -52.29
C ASN A 127 -7.41 31.86 -50.82
N VAL A 128 -6.57 30.93 -50.40
CA VAL A 128 -6.15 30.76 -49.01
C VAL A 128 -4.67 31.14 -48.91
N ASP A 129 -4.33 31.96 -47.93
CA ASP A 129 -2.94 32.17 -47.50
C ASP A 129 -2.70 31.36 -46.23
N ASP A 130 -1.96 30.27 -46.38
CA ASP A 130 -1.60 29.29 -45.37
C ASP A 130 -0.12 29.40 -44.95
N SER A 131 0.50 30.56 -45.18
CA SER A 131 1.91 30.81 -44.86
C SER A 131 2.26 30.37 -43.44
N GLU A 132 3.28 29.52 -43.32
CA GLU A 132 3.78 29.06 -42.03
C GLU A 132 4.37 30.21 -41.20
N ALA A 133 4.15 30.17 -39.89
CA ALA A 133 4.71 31.13 -38.96
C ALA A 133 5.59 30.43 -37.93
N THR A 134 6.82 30.94 -37.76
CA THR A 134 7.74 30.46 -36.72
C THR A 134 7.68 31.38 -35.50
N TYR A 135 7.50 30.78 -34.34
CA TYR A 135 7.47 31.47 -33.05
C TYR A 135 8.66 31.03 -32.21
N THR A 136 9.21 31.96 -31.41
CA THR A 136 10.25 31.66 -30.41
C THR A 136 9.61 31.70 -29.03
N VAL A 137 9.88 30.67 -28.23
CA VAL A 137 9.35 30.55 -26.87
C VAL A 137 10.20 31.38 -25.92
N GLU A 138 9.59 32.33 -25.23
CA GLU A 138 10.25 33.16 -24.23
C GLU A 138 9.35 33.37 -23.00
N GLY A 139 9.96 33.52 -21.83
CA GLY A 139 9.27 33.89 -20.59
C GLY A 139 8.58 32.75 -19.83
N LEU A 140 8.82 31.49 -20.19
CA LEU A 140 8.37 30.35 -19.37
C LEU A 140 9.12 30.34 -18.03
N SER A 141 8.39 30.18 -16.92
CA SER A 141 8.98 30.07 -15.59
C SER A 141 9.63 28.69 -15.40
N ASP A 142 10.67 28.61 -14.58
CA ASP A 142 11.26 27.32 -14.22
C ASP A 142 10.35 26.59 -13.21
N ALA A 143 10.18 25.28 -13.39
CA ALA A 143 9.60 24.42 -12.37
C ALA A 143 10.69 23.99 -11.38
N GLN A 144 10.35 23.91 -10.09
CA GLN A 144 11.23 23.36 -9.08
C GLN A 144 11.28 21.83 -9.20
N PRO A 145 12.46 21.23 -9.47
CA PRO A 145 12.59 19.78 -9.50
C PRO A 145 12.50 19.20 -8.07
N LEU A 146 11.84 18.05 -7.96
CA LEU A 146 11.77 17.22 -6.77
C LEU A 146 12.53 15.93 -7.05
N SER A 147 13.56 15.68 -6.25
CA SER A 147 14.27 14.41 -6.25
C SER A 147 13.44 13.30 -5.61
N VAL A 148 13.84 12.03 -5.78
CA VAL A 148 13.26 10.92 -5.02
C VAL A 148 13.36 11.18 -3.51
N ASP A 149 14.46 11.77 -3.04
CA ASP A 149 14.61 12.10 -1.62
C ASP A 149 13.58 13.12 -1.14
N ASP A 150 13.23 14.10 -1.97
CA ASP A 150 12.19 15.08 -1.66
C ASP A 150 10.81 14.45 -1.55
N LEU A 151 10.51 13.45 -2.39
CA LEU A 151 9.21 12.74 -2.36
C LEU A 151 8.98 12.02 -1.03
N PHE A 152 10.04 11.43 -0.46
CA PHE A 152 9.94 10.57 0.72
C PHE A 152 10.30 11.27 2.03
N LYS A 153 10.78 12.52 2.01
CA LYS A 153 11.25 13.23 3.22
C LYS A 153 10.19 13.37 4.32
N ASP A 154 8.92 13.57 3.92
CA ASP A 154 7.78 13.78 4.82
C ASP A 154 6.85 12.55 4.86
N ILE A 155 7.32 11.40 4.36
CA ILE A 155 6.58 10.14 4.37
C ILE A 155 7.04 9.32 5.57
N GLU A 156 6.16 9.17 6.53
CA GLU A 156 6.39 8.35 7.71
C GLU A 156 5.88 6.94 7.47
N VAL A 157 6.78 5.97 7.64
CA VAL A 157 6.46 4.55 7.62
C VAL A 157 6.73 4.01 9.02
N SER A 158 5.69 3.44 9.64
CA SER A 158 5.76 2.87 10.99
C SER A 158 5.19 1.46 10.99
N PHE A 159 5.67 0.65 11.92
CA PHE A 159 5.21 -0.73 12.11
C PHE A 159 4.69 -0.87 13.54
N GLN A 160 3.50 -1.44 13.69
CA GLN A 160 2.81 -1.59 14.97
C GLN A 160 2.52 -3.07 15.25
N GLY A 161 2.55 -3.46 16.51
CA GLY A 161 2.29 -4.84 16.94
C GLY A 161 3.54 -5.55 17.46
N ILE A 162 3.42 -6.87 17.58
CA ILE A 162 4.45 -7.78 18.11
C ILE A 162 4.91 -8.66 16.95
N SER A 163 6.21 -8.66 16.65
CA SER A 163 6.78 -9.48 15.58
C SER A 163 6.55 -10.97 15.84
N PRO A 164 6.10 -11.77 14.86
CA PRO A 164 6.01 -11.49 13.41
C PRO A 164 4.67 -10.91 12.90
N ASP A 165 3.79 -10.46 13.79
CA ASP A 165 2.48 -9.86 13.47
C ASP A 165 2.53 -8.32 13.43
N LEU A 166 3.50 -7.77 12.70
CA LEU A 166 3.59 -6.31 12.54
C LEU A 166 2.67 -5.82 11.41
N THR A 167 1.90 -4.78 11.69
CA THR A 167 1.10 -4.05 10.69
C THR A 167 1.83 -2.78 10.29
N MET A 168 1.94 -2.50 8.99
CA MET A 168 2.55 -1.28 8.48
C MET A 168 1.53 -0.15 8.34
N LEU A 169 1.93 1.06 8.73
CA LEU A 169 1.17 2.30 8.52
C LEU A 169 2.04 3.33 7.80
N ILE A 170 1.51 3.87 6.69
CA ILE A 170 2.13 4.93 5.90
C ILE A 170 1.33 6.21 6.10
N THR A 171 2.01 7.30 6.47
CA THR A 171 1.41 8.62 6.64
C THR A 171 2.16 9.65 5.80
N ASN A 172 1.46 10.30 4.88
CA ASN A 172 2.00 11.43 4.12
C ASN A 172 1.77 12.73 4.91
N LYS A 173 2.86 13.34 5.41
CA LYS A 173 2.83 14.62 6.14
C LYS A 173 3.29 15.81 5.30
N SER A 174 3.49 15.61 3.99
CA SER A 174 4.01 16.66 3.14
C SER A 174 3.05 17.84 3.03
N THR A 175 3.62 19.04 3.05
CA THR A 175 2.93 20.30 2.77
C THR A 175 3.07 20.74 1.32
N ASN A 176 3.92 20.05 0.53
CA ASN A 176 4.09 20.32 -0.88
C ASN A 176 2.80 19.90 -1.65
N PRO A 177 2.22 20.77 -2.49
CA PRO A 177 0.94 20.50 -3.15
C PRO A 177 0.99 19.31 -4.09
N LEU A 178 2.11 19.10 -4.80
CA LEU A 178 2.31 17.93 -5.65
C LEU A 178 2.45 16.66 -4.78
N ILE A 179 3.37 16.62 -3.83
CA ILE A 179 3.61 15.41 -3.00
C ILE A 179 2.37 14.99 -2.21
N LYS A 180 1.57 15.97 -1.74
CA LYS A 180 0.36 15.71 -0.96
C LYS A 180 -0.73 14.98 -1.76
N SER A 181 -0.75 15.12 -3.10
CA SER A 181 -1.70 14.41 -3.96
C SER A 181 -1.21 13.00 -4.38
N LEU A 182 0.08 12.70 -4.17
CA LEU A 182 0.68 11.43 -4.55
C LEU A 182 0.30 10.29 -3.61
N VAL A 183 0.29 9.07 -4.15
CA VAL A 183 -0.01 7.84 -3.42
C VAL A 183 1.27 7.06 -3.14
N PHE A 184 1.45 6.64 -1.89
CA PHE A 184 2.59 5.84 -1.44
C PHE A 184 2.11 4.50 -0.90
N ASN A 185 2.62 3.40 -1.44
CA ASN A 185 2.25 2.04 -1.03
C ASN A 185 3.44 1.09 -1.08
N ALA A 186 3.35 -0.02 -0.35
CA ALA A 186 4.30 -1.12 -0.50
C ALA A 186 4.19 -1.75 -1.89
N VAL A 187 5.34 -2.08 -2.48
CA VAL A 187 5.42 -2.81 -3.75
C VAL A 187 4.83 -4.22 -3.58
N ASP A 188 5.25 -4.92 -2.53
CA ASP A 188 4.80 -6.26 -2.17
C ASP A 188 4.05 -6.20 -0.83
N TYR A 189 2.82 -5.70 -0.86
CA TYR A 189 2.01 -5.57 0.35
C TYR A 189 1.75 -6.94 1.00
N LYS A 190 2.00 -7.01 2.31
CA LYS A 190 1.63 -8.11 3.19
C LYS A 190 0.71 -7.61 4.30
N GLU A 191 -0.15 -8.48 4.78
CA GLU A 191 -0.98 -8.20 5.96
C GLU A 191 -0.14 -8.12 7.25
N LYS A 192 0.98 -8.87 7.30
CA LYS A 192 1.85 -9.01 8.46
C LYS A 192 3.32 -8.99 8.03
N TYR A 193 4.16 -8.33 8.81
CA TYR A 193 5.61 -8.21 8.58
C TYR A 193 6.38 -8.71 9.80
N THR A 194 7.58 -9.25 9.56
CA THR A 194 8.49 -9.68 10.62
C THR A 194 9.54 -8.60 10.91
N GLU A 195 9.96 -8.47 12.17
CA GLU A 195 11.05 -7.55 12.54
C GLU A 195 12.34 -7.86 11.76
N GLY A 196 13.00 -6.81 11.28
CA GLY A 196 14.18 -6.91 10.41
C GLY A 196 13.88 -7.11 8.93
N GLU A 197 12.63 -7.35 8.54
CA GLU A 197 12.22 -7.47 7.14
C GLU A 197 12.41 -6.14 6.38
N THR A 198 12.92 -6.20 5.15
CA THR A 198 13.02 -5.02 4.28
C THR A 198 11.76 -4.86 3.45
N VAL A 199 11.14 -3.68 3.52
CA VAL A 199 9.92 -3.31 2.81
C VAL A 199 10.20 -2.18 1.83
N LYS A 200 9.77 -2.32 0.58
CA LYS A 200 9.90 -1.31 -0.47
C LYS A 200 8.62 -0.50 -0.60
N ILE A 201 8.69 0.80 -0.39
CA ILE A 201 7.58 1.73 -0.61
C ILE A 201 7.82 2.48 -1.91
N LYS A 202 6.82 2.48 -2.79
CA LYS A 202 6.83 3.16 -4.08
C LYS A 202 5.86 4.34 -4.06
N CYS A 203 6.26 5.44 -4.67
CA CYS A 203 5.39 6.56 -5.03
C CYS A 203 4.75 6.27 -6.40
N TYR A 204 3.41 6.29 -6.46
CA TYR A 204 2.65 6.01 -7.67
C TYR A 204 2.08 7.30 -8.26
N PHE A 205 2.41 7.57 -9.52
CA PHE A 205 1.88 8.67 -10.34
C PHE A 205 1.98 8.29 -11.82
N ASN A 206 1.17 8.92 -12.66
CA ASN A 206 1.35 8.85 -14.11
C ASN A 206 2.27 9.96 -14.62
N GLU A 207 2.85 9.80 -15.81
CA GLU A 207 3.81 10.76 -16.37
C GLU A 207 3.22 12.17 -16.58
N GLY A 208 1.90 12.28 -16.80
CA GLY A 208 1.21 13.57 -16.92
C GLY A 208 1.03 14.30 -15.58
N GLU A 209 1.01 13.57 -14.46
CA GLU A 209 0.90 14.09 -13.09
C GLU A 209 2.25 14.53 -12.52
N ARG A 210 3.36 14.31 -13.23
CA ARG A 210 4.71 14.67 -12.76
C ARG A 210 4.90 16.16 -12.53
N LEU A 211 4.01 17.01 -13.01
CA LEU A 211 4.10 18.47 -12.96
C LEU A 211 2.83 19.06 -12.33
N HIS A 212 2.96 19.79 -11.23
CA HIS A 212 1.84 20.46 -10.57
C HIS A 212 2.31 21.67 -9.73
N ASP A 213 1.57 22.78 -9.76
CA ASP A 213 1.80 23.97 -8.93
C ASP A 213 3.29 24.37 -8.80
N SER A 214 3.99 24.45 -9.93
CA SER A 214 5.41 24.78 -10.09
C SER A 214 6.44 23.73 -9.66
N PHE A 215 6.03 22.51 -9.32
CA PHE A 215 6.93 21.41 -9.00
C PHE A 215 6.93 20.33 -10.09
N TYR A 216 8.09 19.72 -10.33
CA TYR A 216 8.22 18.56 -11.22
C TYR A 216 8.99 17.41 -10.57
N ILE A 217 8.55 16.17 -10.74
CA ILE A 217 9.29 14.99 -10.26
C ILE A 217 10.41 14.64 -11.24
N ASP A 218 11.67 14.77 -10.81
CA ASP A 218 12.87 14.55 -11.62
C ASP A 218 13.37 13.09 -11.55
N ALA A 219 12.44 12.14 -11.60
CA ALA A 219 12.72 10.71 -11.71
C ALA A 219 11.52 10.01 -12.37
N PRO A 220 11.76 8.95 -13.18
CA PRO A 220 10.68 8.13 -13.70
C PRO A 220 9.95 7.43 -12.54
N ALA A 221 8.66 7.15 -12.74
CA ALA A 221 7.82 6.55 -11.70
C ALA A 221 8.39 5.24 -11.12
N ASP A 222 9.06 4.43 -11.95
CA ASP A 222 9.64 3.14 -11.55
C ASP A 222 10.86 3.26 -10.63
N GLU A 223 11.53 4.41 -10.61
CA GLU A 223 12.69 4.67 -9.75
C GLU A 223 12.31 5.34 -8.42
N CYS A 224 11.06 5.79 -8.28
CA CYS A 224 10.56 6.48 -7.08
C CYS A 224 10.21 5.47 -5.97
N VAL A 225 11.23 4.75 -5.49
CA VAL A 225 11.11 3.68 -4.48
C VAL A 225 12.10 3.93 -3.35
N ARG A 226 11.68 3.64 -2.11
CA ARG A 226 12.54 3.68 -0.93
C ARG A 226 12.37 2.42 -0.07
N GLU A 227 13.47 1.95 0.49
CA GLU A 227 13.51 0.81 1.41
C GLU A 227 13.37 1.27 2.86
N TYR A 228 12.61 0.49 3.63
CA TYR A 228 12.40 0.65 5.06
C TYR A 228 12.61 -0.71 5.75
N THR A 229 13.07 -0.71 6.98
CA THR A 229 13.18 -1.93 7.79
C THR A 229 12.02 -2.01 8.76
N ALA A 230 11.30 -3.13 8.74
CA ALA A 230 10.22 -3.40 9.68
C ALA A 230 10.78 -3.50 11.10
N ALA A 231 10.28 -2.63 11.99
CA ALA A 231 10.71 -2.55 13.38
C ALA A 231 9.48 -2.36 14.27
N GLY A 232 9.04 -3.46 14.91
CA GLY A 232 7.88 -3.47 15.81
C GLY A 232 8.18 -2.85 17.17
N GLU A 233 7.24 -2.94 18.11
CA GLU A 233 7.45 -2.50 19.51
C GLU A 233 7.99 -3.61 20.42
N ALA A 234 7.78 -4.86 20.01
CA ALA A 234 8.18 -6.06 20.71
C ALA A 234 8.22 -7.24 19.73
N SER A 235 8.74 -8.36 20.18
CA SER A 235 8.77 -9.63 19.46
C SER A 235 8.41 -10.77 20.39
N TYR A 236 7.83 -11.85 19.86
CA TYR A 236 7.71 -13.08 20.65
C TYR A 236 9.09 -13.67 20.90
N VAL A 237 9.28 -14.23 22.09
CA VAL A 237 10.48 -15.00 22.42
C VAL A 237 10.57 -16.20 21.49
N THR A 238 11.73 -16.42 20.88
CA THR A 238 11.97 -17.51 19.93
C THR A 238 12.98 -18.54 20.43
N SER A 239 13.67 -18.26 21.54
CA SER A 239 14.61 -19.17 22.16
C SER A 239 14.67 -19.01 23.69
N LEU A 240 15.05 -20.09 24.36
CA LEU A 240 15.09 -20.17 25.82
C LEU A 240 16.09 -19.18 26.45
N ASP A 241 17.18 -18.85 25.77
CA ASP A 241 18.22 -17.94 26.24
C ASP A 241 17.76 -16.48 26.38
N GLN A 242 16.65 -16.11 25.73
CA GLN A 242 16.01 -14.81 25.85
C GLN A 242 15.16 -14.70 27.13
N ILE A 243 14.86 -15.82 27.80
CA ILE A 243 14.06 -15.83 29.04
C ILE A 243 15.00 -15.78 30.26
N PRO A 244 14.91 -14.75 31.10
CA PRO A 244 15.70 -14.68 32.32
C PRO A 244 15.39 -15.84 33.27
N SER A 245 16.42 -16.37 33.95
CA SER A 245 16.25 -17.48 34.87
C SER A 245 15.24 -17.21 36.00
N SER A 246 15.11 -15.96 36.44
CA SER A 246 14.11 -15.56 37.43
C SER A 246 12.68 -15.79 36.95
N VAL A 247 12.40 -15.52 35.66
CA VAL A 247 11.08 -15.75 35.05
C VAL A 247 10.76 -17.25 35.01
N ILE A 248 11.75 -18.09 34.71
CA ILE A 248 11.59 -19.55 34.74
C ILE A 248 11.29 -20.03 36.17
N SER A 249 12.01 -19.54 37.18
CA SER A 249 11.74 -19.87 38.59
C SER A 249 10.34 -19.42 39.01
N GLU A 250 9.87 -18.24 38.57
CA GLU A 250 8.49 -17.78 38.81
C GLU A 250 7.46 -18.71 38.15
N ALA A 251 7.70 -19.16 36.92
CA ALA A 251 6.83 -20.13 36.24
C ALA A 251 6.75 -21.45 37.01
N PHE A 252 7.86 -21.94 37.58
CA PHE A 252 7.90 -23.16 38.38
C PHE A 252 7.06 -23.03 39.66
N GLU A 253 7.15 -21.89 40.34
CA GLU A 253 6.34 -21.63 41.53
C GLU A 253 4.85 -21.41 41.20
N ALA A 254 4.55 -20.76 40.07
CA ALA A 254 3.19 -20.60 39.60
C ALA A 254 2.57 -21.94 39.19
N GLY A 255 3.29 -22.78 38.45
CA GLY A 255 2.76 -24.05 37.93
C GLY A 255 2.32 -25.03 39.03
N LYS A 256 2.99 -25.04 40.19
CA LYS A 256 2.56 -25.81 41.36
C LYS A 256 1.14 -25.46 41.83
N LYS A 257 0.69 -24.22 41.61
CA LYS A 257 -0.65 -23.74 42.01
C LYS A 257 -1.77 -24.33 41.13
N ALA A 258 -1.45 -24.95 39.99
CA ALA A 258 -2.44 -25.62 39.15
C ALA A 258 -3.03 -26.89 39.81
N PHE A 259 -2.32 -27.48 40.78
CA PHE A 259 -2.70 -28.74 41.43
C PHE A 259 -3.64 -28.52 42.62
N VAL A 260 -4.87 -28.08 42.36
CA VAL A 260 -5.89 -27.81 43.39
C VAL A 260 -6.64 -29.09 43.78
N ASP A 261 -7.35 -29.70 42.83
CA ASP A 261 -7.98 -31.01 42.96
C ASP A 261 -7.74 -31.83 41.70
N ALA A 262 -7.85 -33.16 41.81
CA ALA A 262 -7.53 -34.05 40.71
C ALA A 262 -8.77 -34.66 40.04
N ASN A 263 -9.97 -34.10 40.27
CA ASN A 263 -11.22 -34.73 39.86
C ASN A 263 -11.42 -34.73 38.34
N GLU A 264 -10.88 -33.73 37.64
CA GLU A 264 -10.94 -33.63 36.18
C GLU A 264 -10.29 -34.85 35.49
N TYR A 265 -9.16 -35.32 36.03
CA TYR A 265 -8.34 -36.36 35.40
C TYR A 265 -8.32 -37.68 36.16
N GLY A 266 -8.72 -37.70 37.42
CA GLY A 266 -8.49 -38.81 38.35
C GLY A 266 -9.10 -40.13 37.92
N VAL A 267 -10.33 -40.13 37.39
CA VAL A 267 -10.97 -41.36 36.87
C VAL A 267 -10.13 -41.98 35.76
N ARG A 268 -9.70 -41.16 34.79
CA ARG A 268 -8.89 -41.63 33.65
C ARG A 268 -7.54 -42.18 34.15
N ILE A 269 -6.86 -41.44 35.02
CA ILE A 269 -5.55 -41.82 35.56
C ILE A 269 -5.62 -43.14 36.34
N PHE A 270 -6.64 -43.33 37.19
CA PHE A 270 -6.80 -44.58 37.95
C PHE A 270 -7.11 -45.76 37.02
N CYS A 271 -7.97 -45.56 36.02
CA CYS A 271 -8.23 -46.58 35.00
C CYS A 271 -6.96 -46.96 34.22
N GLU A 272 -6.15 -45.97 33.80
CA GLU A 272 -4.86 -46.20 33.14
C GLU A 272 -3.87 -46.97 34.04
N ALA A 273 -3.96 -46.78 35.36
CA ALA A 273 -3.19 -47.53 36.36
C ALA A 273 -3.77 -48.93 36.69
N ASN A 274 -4.84 -49.35 36.01
CA ASN A 274 -5.60 -50.58 36.33
C ASN A 274 -6.16 -50.60 37.77
N LEU A 275 -6.48 -49.43 38.31
CA LEU A 275 -7.12 -49.26 39.61
C LEU A 275 -8.60 -48.91 39.44
N VAL A 276 -9.43 -49.37 40.37
CA VAL A 276 -10.88 -49.11 40.33
C VAL A 276 -11.19 -47.79 41.06
N PRO A 277 -11.79 -46.81 40.38
CA PRO A 277 -12.28 -45.59 41.03
C PRO A 277 -13.32 -45.88 42.11
N VAL A 278 -13.14 -45.30 43.30
CA VAL A 278 -14.10 -45.42 44.40
C VAL A 278 -15.13 -44.29 44.36
N TYR A 279 -16.40 -44.67 44.36
CA TYR A 279 -17.53 -43.73 44.38
C TYR A 279 -18.20 -43.71 45.76
N ILE A 280 -18.23 -42.53 46.37
CA ILE A 280 -18.96 -42.26 47.61
C ILE A 280 -20.08 -41.28 47.27
N ASN A 281 -21.33 -41.60 47.62
CA ASN A 281 -22.49 -40.78 47.29
C ASN A 281 -22.59 -40.41 45.79
N GLN A 282 -22.29 -41.39 44.91
CA GLN A 282 -22.29 -41.24 43.44
C GLN A 282 -21.21 -40.30 42.88
N GLN A 283 -20.20 -39.92 43.68
CA GLN A 283 -19.05 -39.12 43.21
C GLN A 283 -17.73 -39.83 43.51
N ALA A 284 -16.83 -39.84 42.54
CA ALA A 284 -15.43 -40.17 42.76
C ALA A 284 -14.67 -38.88 43.08
N THR A 285 -13.80 -38.93 44.08
CA THR A 285 -12.99 -37.77 44.49
C THR A 285 -11.52 -38.14 44.50
N PHE A 286 -10.71 -37.22 43.98
CA PHE A 286 -9.28 -37.38 43.81
C PHE A 286 -8.55 -36.13 44.25
N ARG A 287 -7.36 -36.32 44.81
CA ARG A 287 -6.51 -35.22 45.25
C ARG A 287 -5.09 -35.45 44.76
N TYR A 288 -4.49 -34.39 44.24
CA TYR A 288 -3.05 -34.34 44.06
C TYR A 288 -2.38 -34.27 45.43
N LEU A 289 -1.24 -34.94 45.54
CA LEU A 289 -0.39 -34.86 46.71
C LEU A 289 0.75 -33.87 46.43
N ASN A 290 1.99 -34.33 46.40
CA ASN A 290 3.16 -33.47 46.25
C ASN A 290 3.63 -33.47 44.78
N PRO A 291 3.32 -32.42 43.98
CA PRO A 291 3.79 -32.34 42.61
C PRO A 291 5.29 -32.03 42.57
N ARG A 292 6.03 -32.72 41.70
CA ARG A 292 7.47 -32.53 41.49
C ARG A 292 7.77 -32.34 40.01
N ILE A 293 8.42 -31.24 39.64
CA ILE A 293 8.87 -31.02 38.26
C ILE A 293 9.93 -32.08 37.91
N ILE A 294 9.75 -32.75 36.79
CA ILE A 294 10.67 -33.76 36.26
C ILE A 294 11.27 -33.37 34.90
N ALA A 295 10.63 -32.47 34.17
CA ALA A 295 11.14 -31.89 32.93
C ALA A 295 10.45 -30.57 32.63
N ALA A 296 11.09 -29.73 31.82
CA ALA A 296 10.46 -28.56 31.22
C ALA A 296 10.96 -28.38 29.79
N TYR A 297 10.10 -27.88 28.92
CA TYR A 297 10.38 -27.65 27.51
C TYR A 297 9.89 -26.27 27.10
N PHE A 298 10.74 -25.49 26.45
CA PHE A 298 10.36 -24.27 25.76
C PHE A 298 10.16 -24.58 24.29
N LYS A 299 9.10 -24.05 23.69
CA LYS A 299 8.74 -24.26 22.31
C LYS A 299 8.52 -22.92 21.64
N ALA A 300 9.08 -22.72 20.46
CA ALA A 300 8.83 -21.56 19.62
C ALA A 300 8.29 -22.03 18.27
N VAL A 301 7.22 -21.41 17.80
CA VAL A 301 6.56 -21.81 16.56
C VAL A 301 7.52 -21.63 15.39
N ASN A 302 7.54 -22.59 14.47
CA ASN A 302 8.33 -22.46 13.24
C ASN A 302 7.79 -21.32 12.38
N PRO A 303 8.64 -20.57 11.65
CA PRO A 303 8.22 -19.41 10.87
C PRO A 303 7.06 -19.68 9.89
N GLU A 304 7.04 -20.85 9.25
CA GLU A 304 5.98 -21.28 8.33
C GLU A 304 4.64 -21.65 9.01
N GLU A 305 4.65 -21.84 10.33
CA GLU A 305 3.48 -22.17 11.14
C GLU A 305 2.99 -20.99 12.01
N ALA A 306 3.76 -19.90 12.06
CA ALA A 306 3.46 -18.68 12.79
C ALA A 306 2.13 -18.04 12.35
N GLY A 307 1.30 -17.62 13.31
CA GLY A 307 0.03 -16.95 13.06
C GLY A 307 -1.11 -17.85 12.55
N LYS A 308 -0.91 -19.17 12.43
CA LYS A 308 -1.98 -20.12 12.12
C LYS A 308 -2.88 -20.36 13.33
N LEU A 309 -4.18 -20.55 13.06
CA LEU A 309 -5.18 -20.75 14.12
C LEU A 309 -4.84 -21.97 14.98
N GLY A 310 -4.76 -21.76 16.30
CA GLY A 310 -4.51 -22.81 17.29
C GLY A 310 -3.03 -23.03 17.64
N ASN A 311 -2.12 -22.27 17.03
CA ASN A 311 -0.72 -22.26 17.40
C ASN A 311 -0.40 -21.00 18.21
N ASP A 312 0.07 -21.18 19.44
CA ASP A 312 0.70 -20.10 20.20
C ASP A 312 2.10 -19.83 19.63
N TYR A 313 2.58 -18.60 19.75
CA TYR A 313 3.91 -18.23 19.22
C TYR A 313 5.05 -18.91 19.98
N ASN A 314 4.86 -19.08 21.28
CA ASN A 314 5.75 -19.86 22.11
C ASN A 314 4.99 -20.45 23.31
N GLU A 315 5.55 -21.52 23.86
CA GLU A 315 4.98 -22.26 24.97
C GLU A 315 6.09 -22.74 25.91
N LEU A 316 5.87 -22.63 27.22
CA LEU A 316 6.68 -23.24 28.27
C LEU A 316 5.86 -24.36 28.92
N ASP A 317 6.23 -25.60 28.61
CA ASP A 317 5.61 -26.80 29.17
C ASP A 317 6.41 -27.29 30.38
N LEU A 318 5.75 -27.31 31.54
CA LEU A 318 6.28 -27.85 32.79
C LEU A 318 5.67 -29.22 33.06
N ILE A 319 6.51 -30.26 33.12
CA ILE A 319 6.07 -31.63 33.36
C ILE A 319 6.33 -31.99 34.82
N TYR A 320 5.26 -32.39 35.51
CA TYR A 320 5.27 -32.81 36.89
C TYR A 320 5.01 -34.30 37.01
N GLU A 321 5.78 -34.99 37.85
CA GLU A 321 5.36 -36.25 38.46
C GLU A 321 4.56 -35.93 39.72
N VAL A 322 3.34 -36.44 39.81
CA VAL A 322 2.41 -36.12 40.90
C VAL A 322 1.74 -37.40 41.39
N PRO A 323 1.88 -37.75 42.68
CA PRO A 323 1.06 -38.79 43.28
C PRO A 323 -0.39 -38.29 43.42
N ILE A 324 -1.34 -39.15 43.08
CA ILE A 324 -2.78 -38.92 43.19
C ILE A 324 -3.39 -39.95 44.13
N THR A 325 -4.28 -39.51 45.02
CA THR A 325 -5.02 -40.38 45.95
C THR A 325 -6.52 -40.28 45.70
N GLN A 326 -7.25 -41.36 45.96
CA GLN A 326 -8.71 -41.35 46.01
C GLN A 326 -9.24 -41.49 47.46
N ALA A 327 -10.55 -41.59 47.63
CA ALA A 327 -11.23 -41.55 48.93
C ALA A 327 -10.85 -42.69 49.90
N ASP A 328 -10.46 -43.86 49.42
CA ASP A 328 -10.05 -45.02 50.23
C ASP A 328 -8.55 -45.03 50.59
N GLY A 329 -7.80 -44.00 50.15
CA GLY A 329 -6.37 -43.87 50.40
C GLY A 329 -5.47 -44.62 49.41
N VAL A 330 -6.03 -45.34 48.43
CA VAL A 330 -5.24 -45.92 47.35
C VAL A 330 -4.63 -44.81 46.51
N THR A 331 -3.35 -44.98 46.16
CA THR A 331 -2.54 -44.01 45.42
C THR A 331 -1.92 -44.61 44.17
N CYS A 332 -1.76 -43.77 43.14
CA CYS A 332 -0.87 -44.02 42.01
C CYS A 332 -0.16 -42.71 41.62
N ASN A 333 0.78 -42.77 40.67
CA ASN A 333 1.46 -41.59 40.13
C ASN A 333 0.91 -41.23 38.75
N CYS A 334 0.93 -39.95 38.40
CA CYS A 334 0.74 -39.50 37.04
C CYS A 334 1.81 -38.48 36.65
N GLU A 335 2.03 -38.35 35.35
CA GLU A 335 2.68 -37.18 34.77
C GLU A 335 1.62 -36.17 34.35
N ALA A 336 1.80 -34.91 34.70
CA ALA A 336 0.91 -33.81 34.36
C ALA A 336 1.68 -32.64 33.75
N VAL A 337 1.07 -31.95 32.79
CA VAL A 337 1.66 -30.84 32.05
C VAL A 337 0.92 -29.56 32.38
N VAL A 338 1.66 -28.56 32.85
CA VAL A 338 1.20 -27.18 33.00
C VAL A 338 1.87 -26.35 31.91
N ARG A 339 1.09 -25.61 31.12
CA ARG A 339 1.59 -24.78 30.02
C ARG A 339 1.40 -23.30 30.32
N PHE A 340 2.42 -22.51 29.98
CA PHE A 340 2.32 -21.06 29.84
C PHE A 340 2.66 -20.69 28.39
N SER A 341 2.03 -19.67 27.85
CA SER A 341 2.21 -19.23 26.47
C SER A 341 2.43 -17.72 26.40
N ASP A 342 2.73 -17.21 25.20
CA ASP A 342 2.78 -15.77 24.87
C ASP A 342 3.84 -14.96 25.62
N PHE A 343 5.06 -15.49 25.71
CA PHE A 343 6.24 -14.77 26.18
C PHE A 343 6.67 -13.73 25.14
N VAL A 344 6.70 -12.46 25.54
CA VAL A 344 6.98 -11.33 24.64
C VAL A 344 8.22 -10.58 25.11
N LEU A 345 9.24 -10.49 24.26
CA LEU A 345 10.44 -9.68 24.44
C LEU A 345 10.16 -8.23 24.03
N THR A 346 10.33 -7.29 24.95
CA THR A 346 10.15 -5.86 24.69
C THR A 346 11.45 -5.17 24.31
N LYS A 347 11.36 -3.98 23.72
CA LYS A 347 12.52 -3.17 23.30
C LYS A 347 13.55 -2.86 24.39
N ASP A 348 13.13 -2.81 25.65
CA ASP A 348 14.02 -2.61 26.80
C ASP A 348 14.75 -3.88 27.24
N GLY A 349 14.51 -5.01 26.57
CA GLY A 349 15.09 -6.32 26.86
C GLY A 349 14.36 -7.10 27.95
N SER A 350 13.26 -6.59 28.50
CA SER A 350 12.44 -7.34 29.46
C SER A 350 11.50 -8.33 28.76
N VAL A 351 11.06 -9.36 29.50
CA VAL A 351 10.09 -10.36 29.01
C VAL A 351 8.76 -10.15 29.73
N LYS A 352 7.70 -9.97 28.96
CA LYS A 352 6.31 -9.95 29.45
C LYS A 352 5.71 -11.36 29.37
N TYR A 353 4.95 -11.72 30.40
CA TYR A 353 4.33 -13.03 30.58
C TYR A 353 3.12 -12.92 31.53
N ASP A 354 2.25 -13.94 31.55
CA ASP A 354 1.14 -14.07 32.51
C ASP A 354 1.12 -15.46 33.15
N PHE A 355 1.37 -15.52 34.47
CA PHE A 355 1.31 -16.75 35.27
C PHE A 355 0.16 -16.77 36.28
N SER A 356 -0.83 -15.87 36.13
CA SER A 356 -1.90 -15.67 37.12
C SER A 356 -2.90 -16.83 37.20
N ALA A 357 -3.09 -17.58 36.11
CA ALA A 357 -4.05 -18.67 36.00
C ALA A 357 -3.42 -19.95 35.42
N PRO A 358 -2.51 -20.60 36.16
CA PRO A 358 -1.87 -21.84 35.71
C PRO A 358 -2.90 -22.96 35.59
N SER A 359 -2.83 -23.74 34.51
CA SER A 359 -3.79 -24.84 34.26
C SER A 359 -3.08 -26.10 33.76
N ILE A 360 -3.65 -27.26 34.11
CA ILE A 360 -3.15 -28.56 33.66
C ILE A 360 -3.79 -28.85 32.30
N ILE A 361 -2.97 -28.91 31.25
CA ILE A 361 -3.44 -29.18 29.87
C ILE A 361 -3.46 -30.68 29.54
N SER A 362 -2.75 -31.50 30.31
CA SER A 362 -2.71 -32.95 30.15
C SER A 362 -2.27 -33.64 31.43
N ALA A 363 -2.84 -34.80 31.74
CA ALA A 363 -2.37 -35.65 32.83
C ALA A 363 -2.63 -37.13 32.53
N SER A 364 -1.66 -38.00 32.75
CA SER A 364 -1.77 -39.44 32.44
C SER A 364 -0.87 -40.28 33.35
N HIS A 365 -1.29 -41.51 33.64
CA HIS A 365 -0.44 -42.52 34.25
C HIS A 365 0.59 -43.10 33.27
N ASN A 366 0.34 -42.96 31.96
CA ASN A 366 1.22 -43.48 30.91
C ASN A 366 2.17 -42.40 30.39
N ASN A 367 3.44 -42.46 30.81
CA ASN A 367 4.46 -41.46 30.48
C ASN A 367 4.69 -41.30 28.96
N SER A 368 4.49 -42.37 28.17
CA SER A 368 4.60 -42.28 26.71
C SER A 368 3.56 -41.34 26.09
N SER A 369 2.40 -41.18 26.73
CA SER A 369 1.36 -40.24 26.32
C SER A 369 1.80 -38.79 26.54
N ILE A 370 2.46 -38.48 27.65
CA ILE A 370 2.90 -37.12 27.96
C ILE A 370 4.03 -36.69 27.03
N HIS A 371 5.06 -37.52 26.86
CA HIS A 371 6.14 -37.22 25.91
C HIS A 371 5.59 -36.97 24.50
N LYS A 372 4.67 -37.82 24.04
CA LYS A 372 4.02 -37.64 22.74
C LYS A 372 3.25 -36.31 22.65
N ASN A 373 2.55 -35.93 23.72
CA ASN A 373 1.71 -34.73 23.77
C ASN A 373 2.50 -33.42 23.96
N VAL A 374 3.75 -33.47 24.43
CA VAL A 374 4.57 -32.26 24.65
C VAL A 374 5.61 -32.08 23.55
N VAL A 375 6.20 -33.19 23.10
CA VAL A 375 7.34 -33.18 22.17
C VAL A 375 6.91 -33.70 20.81
N THR A 376 6.68 -35.02 20.67
CA THR A 376 6.57 -35.68 19.37
C THR A 376 5.45 -35.15 18.47
N ARG A 377 4.33 -34.71 19.05
CA ARG A 377 3.21 -34.14 18.26
C ARG A 377 3.53 -32.78 17.65
N TYR A 378 4.51 -32.07 18.18
CA TYR A 378 4.79 -30.67 17.87
C TYR A 378 6.11 -30.46 17.12
N GLU A 379 6.88 -31.51 16.85
CA GLU A 379 8.21 -31.43 16.19
C GLU A 379 8.17 -30.79 14.80
N ASP A 380 7.07 -30.96 14.04
CA ASP A 380 6.90 -30.34 12.72
C ASP A 380 6.44 -28.87 12.81
N THR A 381 5.92 -28.44 13.97
CA THR A 381 5.28 -27.13 14.14
C THR A 381 6.11 -26.17 14.99
N TYR A 382 6.93 -26.69 15.90
CA TYR A 382 7.70 -25.93 16.86
C TYR A 382 9.16 -26.38 16.87
N SER A 383 10.06 -25.41 17.03
CA SER A 383 11.39 -25.64 17.59
C SER A 383 11.24 -25.92 19.09
N ILE A 384 11.88 -26.98 19.60
CA ILE A 384 11.71 -27.45 20.98
C ILE A 384 13.06 -27.50 21.69
N GLU A 385 13.17 -26.77 22.81
CA GLU A 385 14.34 -26.73 23.67
C GLU A 385 14.01 -27.33 25.04
N LYS A 386 14.85 -28.25 25.52
CA LYS A 386 14.69 -28.84 26.86
C LYS A 386 15.44 -28.02 27.90
N LEU A 387 14.75 -27.66 28.99
CA LEU A 387 15.35 -26.94 30.10
C LEU A 387 16.15 -27.88 31.02
N GLU A 388 17.30 -27.41 31.49
CA GLU A 388 18.06 -28.04 32.57
C GLU A 388 17.50 -27.65 33.94
N ILE A 389 16.50 -28.40 34.42
CA ILE A 389 15.74 -28.08 35.64
C ILE A 389 16.61 -27.99 36.91
N GLY A 390 17.80 -28.60 36.95
CA GLY A 390 18.71 -28.55 38.11
C GLY A 390 19.36 -27.18 38.36
N LYS A 391 19.11 -26.19 37.51
CA LYS A 391 19.59 -24.82 37.63
C LYS A 391 18.61 -23.87 38.31
N TYR A 392 17.41 -24.33 38.67
CA TYR A 392 16.27 -23.49 39.07
C TYR A 392 15.67 -23.87 40.41
#